data_AF-A0A527H6W5-F1
#
_entry.id   AF-A0A527H6W5-F1
#
_cell.length_a   1.000
_cell.length_b   1.000
_cell.length_c   1.000
_cell.angle_alpha   90.00
_cell.angle_beta   90.00
_cell.angle_gamma   90.00
#
_symmetry.space_group_name_H-M   'P 1'
#
loop_
_entity.id
_entity.type
_entity.pdbx_description
1 polymer ?
#
loop_
_entity_poly.entity_id
_entity_poly.type
_entity_poly.pdbx_seq_one_letter_code
_entity_poly.pdbx_strand_id
1 'polypeptide(L)'
;MAQKKAYEVDSWLAKPDQRISIVLLYGPDRGLVSERAKAFAGKTGLPLDDPFSVVRLEGSEVDRDEGRLLDEARTVPMFSDRRLLWVRGDFDTAFTRHCQSGGQPFLVLSSAMRQLQQIQIMRGQMESGNRNAASVVAAARPPVFFSRRKLVEKALERWST
;
A
#
# COMPACT_ATOMS: atom_id res chain seq x y z
N MET A 1 12.90 -5.66 -5.47
CA MET A 1 12.57 -4.21 -5.38
C MET A 1 13.49 -3.45 -6.32
N ALA A 2 12.99 -2.47 -7.07
CA ALA A 2 13.79 -1.67 -7.99
C ALA A 2 13.43 -0.19 -7.83
N GLN A 3 14.43 0.66 -7.58
CA GLN A 3 14.26 2.12 -7.63
C GLN A 3 14.67 2.61 -9.01
N LYS A 4 13.84 3.45 -9.63
CA LYS A 4 14.13 4.07 -10.92
C LYS A 4 14.37 5.57 -10.72
N LYS A 5 15.42 6.08 -11.37
CA LYS A 5 15.68 7.53 -11.38
C LYS A 5 14.71 8.23 -12.33
N ALA A 6 14.49 9.53 -12.13
CA ALA A 6 13.48 10.30 -12.86
C ALA A 6 13.54 10.17 -14.40
N TYR A 7 14.74 10.03 -14.97
CA TYR A 7 14.95 9.86 -16.43
C TYR A 7 14.66 8.43 -16.92
N GLU A 8 14.67 7.42 -16.04
CA GLU A 8 14.38 6.02 -16.37
C GLU A 8 12.91 5.67 -16.22
N VAL A 9 12.14 6.53 -15.52
CA VAL A 9 10.72 6.30 -15.21
C VAL A 9 9.92 6.14 -16.48
N ASP A 10 10.08 7.02 -17.47
CA ASP A 10 9.24 6.99 -18.68
C ASP A 10 9.52 5.74 -19.54
N SER A 11 10.77 5.30 -19.60
CA SER A 11 11.16 4.04 -20.24
C SER A 11 10.59 2.82 -19.51
N TRP A 12 10.60 2.84 -18.18
CA TRP A 12 10.01 1.76 -17.38
C TRP A 12 8.48 1.74 -17.46
N LEU A 13 7.82 2.91 -17.50
CA LEU A 13 6.38 3.03 -17.70
C LEU A 13 5.92 2.53 -19.08
N ALA A 14 6.81 2.56 -20.08
CA ALA A 14 6.52 1.99 -21.40
C ALA A 14 6.38 0.46 -21.36
N LYS A 15 7.16 -0.21 -20.49
CA LYS A 15 7.14 -1.66 -20.28
C LYS A 15 7.23 -2.01 -18.79
N PRO A 16 6.15 -1.81 -18.02
CA PRO A 16 6.16 -2.10 -16.59
C PRO A 16 6.27 -3.62 -16.36
N ASP A 17 7.16 -4.02 -15.44
CA ASP A 17 7.27 -5.43 -15.04
C ASP A 17 6.01 -5.83 -14.24
N GLN A 18 5.24 -6.76 -14.79
CA GLN A 18 3.96 -7.20 -14.22
C GLN A 18 4.10 -7.96 -12.89
N ARG A 19 5.33 -8.37 -12.52
CA ARG A 19 5.62 -8.99 -11.22
C ARG A 19 5.63 -7.99 -10.06
N ILE A 20 5.63 -6.69 -10.35
CA ILE A 20 5.65 -5.64 -9.35
C ILE A 20 4.21 -5.32 -8.93
N SER A 21 3.82 -5.74 -7.73
CA SER A 21 2.47 -5.53 -7.17
C SER A 21 2.28 -4.15 -6.53
N ILE A 22 3.37 -3.47 -6.15
CA ILE A 22 3.31 -2.18 -5.46
C ILE A 22 4.28 -1.20 -6.11
N VAL A 23 3.77 -0.04 -6.51
CA VAL A 23 4.54 1.04 -7.14
C VAL A 23 4.29 2.33 -6.38
N LEU A 24 5.36 3.00 -5.95
CA LEU A 24 5.30 4.32 -5.32
C LEU A 24 5.84 5.36 -6.31
N LEU A 25 4.97 6.23 -6.81
CA LEU A 25 5.35 7.38 -7.60
C LEU A 25 5.41 8.61 -6.69
N TYR A 26 6.55 9.30 -6.68
CA TYR A 26 6.75 10.50 -5.88
C TYR A 26 7.65 11.51 -6.61
N GLY A 27 7.51 12.78 -6.27
CA GLY A 27 8.29 13.86 -6.87
C GLY A 27 7.80 15.23 -6.42
N PRO A 28 8.59 16.30 -6.65
CA PRO A 28 8.21 17.67 -6.31
C PRO A 28 7.07 18.20 -7.19
N ASP A 29 6.95 17.69 -8.43
CA ASP A 29 5.92 18.11 -9.39
C ASP A 29 4.70 17.18 -9.30
N ARG A 30 3.62 17.70 -8.71
CA ARG A 30 2.35 16.99 -8.57
C ARG A 30 1.68 16.66 -9.91
N GLY A 31 1.84 17.54 -10.91
CA GLY A 31 1.29 17.34 -12.24
C GLY A 31 1.95 16.14 -12.92
N LEU A 32 3.28 16.16 -12.98
CA LEU A 32 4.06 15.09 -13.59
C LEU A 32 3.86 13.74 -12.88
N VAL A 33 3.78 13.72 -11.55
CA VAL A 33 3.46 12.50 -10.79
C VAL A 33 2.07 11.98 -11.14
N SER A 34 1.07 12.86 -11.25
CA SER A 34 -0.29 12.47 -11.63
C SER A 34 -0.36 11.91 -13.04
N GLU A 35 0.34 12.51 -14.00
CA GLU A 35 0.43 12.04 -15.39
C GLU A 35 1.08 10.67 -15.47
N ARG A 36 2.21 10.47 -14.79
CA ARG A 36 2.90 9.17 -14.74
C ARG A 36 2.07 8.09 -14.07
N ALA A 37 1.32 8.42 -13.03
CA ALA A 37 0.40 7.50 -12.38
C ALA A 37 -0.76 7.10 -13.32
N LYS A 38 -1.34 8.05 -14.07
CA LYS A 38 -2.33 7.78 -15.13
C LYS A 38 -1.75 6.87 -16.22
N ALA A 39 -0.53 7.14 -16.67
CA ALA A 39 0.15 6.34 -17.68
C ALA A 39 0.38 4.90 -17.20
N PHE A 40 0.84 4.72 -15.96
CA PHE A 40 0.98 3.39 -15.35
C PHE A 40 -0.37 2.65 -15.30
N ALA A 41 -1.40 3.32 -14.77
CA ALA A 41 -2.74 2.74 -14.63
C ALA A 41 -3.27 2.28 -15.99
N GLY A 42 -3.15 3.09 -17.05
CA GLY A 42 -3.56 2.71 -18.40
C GLY A 42 -2.76 1.52 -18.98
N LYS A 43 -1.50 1.35 -18.59
CA LYS A 43 -0.67 0.21 -19.01
C LYS A 43 -0.98 -1.09 -18.29
N THR A 44 -1.72 -1.06 -17.18
CA THR A 44 -2.17 -2.28 -16.50
C THR A 44 -3.16 -3.09 -17.33
N GLY A 45 -3.83 -2.46 -18.30
CA GLY A 45 -4.87 -3.07 -19.14
C GLY A 45 -6.23 -3.17 -18.46
N LEU A 46 -6.38 -2.64 -17.24
CA LEU A 46 -7.64 -2.64 -16.50
C LEU A 46 -8.53 -1.47 -16.94
N PRO A 47 -9.87 -1.66 -16.99
CA PRO A 47 -10.82 -0.60 -17.26
C PRO A 47 -10.79 0.44 -16.13
N LEU A 48 -10.24 1.62 -16.42
CA LEU A 48 -10.01 2.69 -15.43
C LEU A 48 -11.29 3.37 -14.93
N ASP A 49 -12.39 3.14 -15.63
CA ASP A 49 -13.75 3.61 -15.38
C ASP A 49 -14.57 2.60 -14.59
N ASP A 50 -14.11 1.35 -14.45
CA ASP A 50 -14.78 0.30 -13.68
C ASP A 50 -14.37 0.36 -12.19
N PRO A 51 -15.31 0.68 -11.26
CA PRO A 51 -15.03 0.71 -9.82
C PRO A 51 -14.70 -0.67 -9.22
N PHE A 52 -15.07 -1.76 -9.90
CA PHE A 52 -14.76 -3.11 -9.44
C PHE A 52 -13.30 -3.48 -9.73
N SER A 53 -12.77 -3.05 -10.87
CA SER A 53 -11.38 -3.28 -11.27
C SER A 53 -10.42 -2.22 -10.77
N VAL A 54 -10.84 -0.95 -10.66
CA VAL A 54 -9.98 0.17 -10.27
C VAL A 54 -10.63 1.03 -9.20
N VAL A 55 -10.02 1.09 -8.03
CA VAL A 55 -10.45 1.98 -6.94
C VAL A 55 -9.49 3.12 -6.79
N ARG A 56 -10.02 4.34 -6.76
CA ARG A 56 -9.27 5.55 -6.41
C ARG A 56 -9.60 5.94 -4.98
N LEU A 57 -8.58 6.03 -4.14
CA LEU A 57 -8.71 6.48 -2.75
C LEU A 57 -7.87 7.74 -2.57
N GLU A 58 -8.42 8.72 -1.86
CA GLU A 58 -7.63 9.86 -1.38
C GLU A 58 -7.00 9.55 -0.02
N GLY A 59 -5.80 10.09 0.22
CA GLY A 59 -5.03 9.82 1.43
C GLY A 59 -5.78 10.27 2.68
N SER A 60 -6.54 11.37 2.58
CA SER A 60 -7.41 11.85 3.65
C SER A 60 -8.61 10.93 3.94
N GLU A 61 -9.01 10.08 3.00
CA GLU A 61 -10.06 9.07 3.21
C GLU A 61 -9.49 7.84 3.89
N VAL A 62 -8.27 7.44 3.52
CA VAL A 62 -7.53 6.34 4.18
C VAL A 62 -7.15 6.72 5.62
N ASP A 63 -6.82 7.98 5.87
CA ASP A 63 -6.50 8.49 7.21
C ASP A 63 -7.75 8.59 8.11
N ARG A 64 -8.90 8.96 7.54
CA ARG A 64 -10.18 8.99 8.26
C ARG A 64 -10.75 7.60 8.55
N ASP A 65 -10.57 6.66 7.63
CA ASP A 65 -10.98 5.27 7.80
C ASP A 65 -9.84 4.33 7.43
N GLU A 66 -9.01 4.04 8.43
CA GLU A 66 -7.83 3.16 8.31
C GLU A 66 -8.18 1.76 7.79
N GLY A 67 -9.44 1.30 7.91
CA GLY A 67 -9.90 0.01 7.40
C GLY A 67 -10.18 0.00 5.90
N ARG A 68 -10.49 1.15 5.32
CA ARG A 68 -11.02 1.25 3.95
C ARG A 68 -10.05 0.77 2.88
N LEU A 69 -8.75 1.08 3.02
CA LEU A 69 -7.74 0.58 2.09
C LEU A 69 -7.66 -0.96 2.10
N LEU A 70 -7.81 -1.54 3.29
CA LEU A 70 -7.75 -2.98 3.47
C LEU A 70 -9.00 -3.67 2.94
N ASP A 71 -10.17 -3.09 3.21
CA ASP A 71 -11.45 -3.60 2.74
C ASP A 71 -11.46 -3.63 1.20
N GLU A 72 -10.98 -2.55 0.57
CA GLU A 72 -10.81 -2.52 -0.88
C GLU A 72 -9.73 -3.50 -1.35
N ALA A 73 -8.63 -3.69 -0.63
CA ALA A 73 -7.60 -4.65 -1.06
C ALA A 73 -8.14 -6.10 -1.10
N ARG A 74 -9.18 -6.39 -0.33
CA ARG A 74 -9.84 -7.70 -0.27
C ARG A 74 -10.97 -7.91 -1.25
N THR A 75 -11.57 -6.83 -1.75
CA THR A 75 -12.71 -6.96 -2.66
C THR A 75 -12.28 -7.74 -3.89
N VAL A 76 -12.89 -8.91 -4.09
CA VAL A 76 -12.63 -9.74 -5.25
C VAL A 76 -13.27 -9.06 -6.47
N PRO A 77 -12.50 -8.71 -7.51
CA PRO A 77 -13.06 -8.16 -8.73
C PRO A 77 -13.94 -9.21 -9.42
N MET A 78 -15.12 -8.78 -9.92
CA MET A 78 -16.07 -9.69 -10.57
C MET A 78 -15.76 -9.92 -12.06
N PHE A 79 -15.08 -8.98 -12.72
CA PHE A 79 -14.89 -8.97 -14.18
C PHE A 79 -13.43 -8.85 -14.62
N SER A 80 -12.49 -8.86 -13.68
CA SER A 80 -11.05 -8.79 -13.95
C SER A 80 -10.28 -9.81 -13.12
N ASP A 81 -9.13 -10.21 -13.64
CA ASP A 81 -8.19 -11.12 -12.98
C ASP A 81 -7.40 -10.41 -11.86
N ARG A 82 -7.34 -9.08 -11.91
CA ARG A 82 -6.55 -8.23 -11.01
C ARG A 82 -7.30 -6.94 -10.69
N ARG A 83 -7.11 -6.44 -9.47
CA ARG A 83 -7.64 -5.15 -9.01
C ARG A 83 -6.52 -4.14 -8.83
N LEU A 84 -6.71 -2.92 -9.30
CA LEU A 84 -5.80 -1.81 -9.10
C LEU A 84 -6.34 -0.88 -8.02
N LEU A 85 -5.63 -0.83 -6.89
CA LEU A 85 -5.86 0.19 -5.87
C LEU A 85 -4.95 1.37 -6.12
N TRP A 86 -5.55 2.50 -6.46
CA TRP A 86 -4.86 3.76 -6.71
C TRP A 86 -5.10 4.70 -5.54
N VAL A 87 -4.12 4.77 -4.64
CA VAL A 87 -4.13 5.74 -3.55
C VAL A 87 -3.42 7.00 -4.01
N ARG A 88 -4.14 8.11 -4.08
CA ARG A 88 -3.57 9.45 -4.17
C ARG A 88 -3.47 10.00 -2.78
N GLY A 89 -2.38 10.67 -2.45
CA GLY A 89 -2.28 11.32 -1.15
C GLY A 89 -1.17 12.33 -1.17
N ASP A 90 -1.38 13.41 -0.42
CA ASP A 90 -0.28 14.24 0.01
C ASP A 90 0.48 13.43 1.06
N PHE A 91 1.51 12.70 0.61
CA PHE A 91 2.53 12.24 1.54
C PHE A 91 3.08 13.49 2.23
N ASP A 92 2.81 13.59 3.53
CA ASP A 92 2.96 14.80 4.33
C ASP A 92 4.34 15.47 4.14
N THR A 93 4.42 16.72 4.56
CA THR A 93 5.64 17.51 4.75
C THR A 93 6.79 16.66 5.32
N ALA A 94 6.50 15.71 6.22
CA ALA A 94 7.49 14.77 6.75
C ALA A 94 8.14 13.85 5.69
N PHE A 95 7.37 13.29 4.76
CA PHE A 95 7.90 12.47 3.65
C PHE A 95 8.71 13.32 2.68
N THR A 96 8.18 14.48 2.31
CA THR A 96 8.88 15.41 1.43
C THR A 96 10.20 15.88 2.06
N ARG A 97 10.17 16.22 3.35
CA ARG A 97 11.36 16.57 4.15
C ARG A 97 12.34 15.40 4.23
N HIS A 98 11.86 14.18 4.45
CA HIS A 98 12.70 12.98 4.49
C HIS A 98 13.41 12.76 3.15
N CYS A 99 12.70 12.91 2.03
CA CYS A 99 13.29 12.80 0.70
C CYS A 99 14.29 13.93 0.42
N GLN A 100 13.97 15.16 0.83
CA GLN A 100 14.83 16.33 0.66
C GLN A 100 16.09 16.28 1.55
N SER A 101 16.02 15.63 2.71
CA SER A 101 17.17 15.43 3.60
C SER A 101 18.08 14.27 3.17
N GLY A 102 17.92 13.75 1.94
CA GLY A 102 18.67 12.60 1.44
C GLY A 102 18.21 11.24 1.99
N GLY A 103 17.09 11.21 2.72
CA GLY A 103 16.45 9.98 3.17
C GLY A 103 15.98 9.15 1.98
N GLN A 104 16.26 7.86 2.02
CA GLN A 104 15.96 6.95 0.92
C GLN A 104 14.45 6.67 0.86
N PRO A 105 13.72 7.09 -0.19
CA PRO A 105 12.25 7.04 -0.19
C PRO A 105 11.69 5.61 -0.18
N PHE A 106 12.48 4.64 -0.63
CA PHE A 106 12.12 3.23 -0.52
C PHE A 106 12.00 2.77 0.95
N LEU A 107 12.63 3.45 1.92
CA LEU A 107 12.52 3.07 3.33
C LEU A 107 11.07 3.19 3.82
N VAL A 108 10.32 4.16 3.29
CA VAL A 108 8.89 4.36 3.59
C VAL A 108 8.04 3.26 2.95
N LEU A 109 8.32 2.91 1.69
CA LEU A 109 7.63 1.80 1.05
C LEU A 109 7.96 0.46 1.75
N SER A 110 9.22 0.23 2.08
CA SER A 110 9.67 -0.99 2.75
C SER A 110 9.13 -1.08 4.18
N SER A 111 8.92 0.04 4.88
CA SER A 111 8.28 0.04 6.19
C SER A 111 6.80 -0.28 6.10
N ALA A 112 6.09 0.24 5.09
CA ALA A 112 4.71 -0.13 4.80
C ALA A 112 4.58 -1.63 4.43
N MET A 113 5.44 -2.12 3.55
CA MET A 113 5.44 -3.55 3.15
C MET A 113 5.76 -4.47 4.34
N ARG A 114 6.71 -4.10 5.20
CA ARG A 114 6.98 -4.85 6.44
C ARG A 114 5.76 -4.90 7.35
N GLN A 115 5.00 -3.81 7.47
CA GLN A 115 3.76 -3.80 8.27
C GLN A 115 2.70 -4.73 7.68
N LEU A 116 2.49 -4.72 6.37
CA LEU A 116 1.55 -5.64 5.71
C LEU A 116 1.95 -7.10 5.90
N GLN A 117 3.23 -7.43 5.70
CA GLN A 117 3.76 -8.78 5.93
C GLN A 117 3.61 -9.22 7.38
N GLN A 118 3.87 -8.31 8.33
CA GLN A 118 3.72 -8.60 9.74
C GLN A 118 2.25 -8.94 10.09
N ILE A 119 1.30 -8.18 9.54
CA ILE A 119 -0.13 -8.45 9.74
C ILE A 119 -0.52 -9.80 9.11
N GLN A 120 -0.05 -10.13 7.90
CA GLN A 120 -0.29 -11.44 7.29
C GLN A 120 0.25 -12.60 8.14
N ILE A 121 1.48 -12.47 8.67
CA ILE A 121 2.07 -13.50 9.54
C ILE A 121 1.24 -13.65 10.83
N MET A 122 0.91 -12.53 11.48
CA MET A 122 0.10 -12.53 12.70
C MET A 122 -1.29 -13.14 12.44
N ARG A 123 -1.88 -12.90 11.27
CA ARG A 123 -3.14 -13.52 10.90
C ARG A 123 -3.03 -15.02 10.74
N GLY A 124 -1.99 -15.52 10.07
CA GLY A 124 -1.73 -16.96 9.97
C GLY A 124 -1.59 -17.63 11.34
N GLN A 125 -1.02 -16.93 12.34
CA GLN A 125 -0.95 -17.41 13.73
C GLN A 125 -2.31 -17.45 14.43
N MET A 126 -3.22 -16.53 14.12
CA MET A 126 -4.60 -16.57 14.64
C MET A 126 -5.35 -17.80 14.10
N GLU A 127 -5.26 -18.04 12.80
CA GLU A 127 -5.97 -19.12 12.11
C GLU A 127 -5.45 -20.51 12.48
N SER A 128 -4.12 -20.68 12.49
CA SER A 128 -3.50 -21.97 12.84
C SER A 128 -3.61 -22.32 14.32
N GLY A 129 -3.61 -21.32 15.21
CA GLY A 129 -3.53 -21.52 16.65
C GLY A 129 -4.83 -21.32 17.42
N ASN A 130 -5.94 -20.98 16.74
CA ASN A 130 -7.19 -20.50 17.35
C ASN A 130 -6.94 -19.40 18.40
N ARG A 131 -6.00 -18.49 18.10
CA ARG A 131 -5.55 -17.43 19.01
C ARG A 131 -6.27 -16.14 18.67
N ASN A 132 -6.68 -15.38 19.69
CA ASN A 132 -7.27 -14.06 19.49
C ASN A 132 -6.22 -13.00 19.14
N ALA A 133 -6.66 -11.88 18.53
CA ALA A 133 -5.76 -10.81 18.06
C ALA A 133 -4.87 -10.25 19.17
N ALA A 134 -5.43 -10.00 20.36
CA ALA A 134 -4.68 -9.49 21.52
C ALA A 134 -3.52 -10.40 21.93
N SER A 135 -3.74 -11.72 21.98
CA SER A 135 -2.69 -12.69 22.34
C SER A 135 -1.59 -12.78 21.30
N VAL A 136 -1.92 -12.63 20.01
CA VAL A 136 -0.95 -12.64 18.90
C VAL A 136 -0.12 -11.37 18.90
N VAL A 137 -0.74 -10.20 19.09
CA VAL A 137 -0.03 -8.91 19.18
C VAL A 137 0.91 -8.87 20.39
N ALA A 138 0.49 -9.41 21.54
CA ALA A 138 1.33 -9.51 22.72
C ALA A 138 2.55 -10.45 22.51
N ALA A 139 2.39 -11.50 21.71
CA ALA A 139 3.43 -12.46 21.40
C ALA A 139 4.29 -12.10 20.16
N ALA A 140 3.96 -11.00 19.47
CA ALA A 140 4.59 -10.62 18.21
C ALA A 140 6.10 -10.34 18.37
N ARG A 141 6.89 -10.84 17.40
CA ARG A 141 8.33 -10.57 17.28
C ARG A 141 8.63 -10.10 15.86
N PRO A 142 9.15 -8.87 15.66
CA PRO A 142 9.49 -7.86 16.67
C PRO A 142 8.26 -7.29 17.41
N PRO A 143 8.44 -6.76 18.64
CA PRO A 143 7.33 -6.31 19.47
C PRO A 143 6.60 -5.12 18.84
N VAL A 144 5.27 -5.18 18.82
CA VAL A 144 4.43 -4.04 18.43
C VAL A 144 4.53 -2.97 19.52
N PHE A 145 4.92 -1.76 19.12
CA PHE A 145 4.97 -0.60 20.00
C PHE A 145 3.65 -0.43 20.75
N PHE A 146 3.74 -0.14 22.05
CA PHE A 146 2.58 -0.08 22.95
C PHE A 146 1.47 0.84 22.42
N SER A 147 1.83 2.02 21.91
CA SER A 147 0.89 2.99 21.33
C SER A 147 0.13 2.47 20.10
N ARG A 148 0.66 1.47 19.41
CA ARG A 148 0.09 0.90 18.18
C ARG A 148 -0.64 -0.42 18.40
N ARG A 149 -0.62 -1.00 19.61
CA ARG A 149 -1.20 -2.34 19.86
C ARG A 149 -2.69 -2.40 19.52
N LYS A 150 -3.49 -1.46 20.03
CA LYS A 150 -4.94 -1.41 19.74
C LYS A 150 -5.24 -1.30 18.24
N LEU A 151 -4.43 -0.52 17.51
CA LEU A 151 -4.58 -0.36 16.06
C LEU A 151 -4.28 -1.68 15.34
N VAL A 152 -3.18 -2.35 15.71
CA VAL A 152 -2.81 -3.64 15.11
C VAL A 152 -3.82 -4.75 15.46
N GLU A 153 -4.34 -4.78 16.68
CA GLU A 153 -5.40 -5.71 17.08
C GLU A 153 -6.66 -5.53 16.23
N LYS A 154 -7.15 -4.29 16.12
CA LYS A 154 -8.32 -3.95 15.29
C LYS A 154 -8.08 -4.27 13.81
N ALA A 155 -6.87 -4.03 13.30
CA ALA A 155 -6.49 -4.41 11.95
C ALA A 155 -6.56 -5.94 11.76
N LEU A 156 -6.04 -6.73 12.71
CA LEU A 156 -6.06 -8.21 12.67
C LEU A 156 -7.47 -8.81 12.79
N GLU A 157 -8.34 -8.20 13.58
CA GLU A 157 -9.75 -8.59 13.71
C GLU A 157 -10.51 -8.34 12.40
N ARG A 158 -10.26 -7.20 11.77
CA ARG A 158 -10.80 -6.89 10.44
C ARG A 158 -10.11 -7.69 9.34
N TRP A 159 -8.92 -8.26 9.61
CA TRP A 159 -8.14 -8.95 8.59
C TRP A 159 -8.66 -10.37 8.33
N SER A 160 -9.51 -10.58 7.31
CA SER A 160 -9.83 -11.93 6.81
C SER A 160 -8.79 -12.42 5.77
N THR A 161 -8.53 -13.72 5.77
CA THR A 161 -7.68 -14.40 4.78
C THR A 161 -8.53 -15.06 3.73
#